data_AF-A0A943K0J8-F1
#
_entry.id   AF-A0A943K0J8-F1
#
_cell.length_a   1.000
_cell.length_b   1.000
_cell.length_c   1.000
_cell.angle_alpha   90.00
_cell.angle_beta   90.00
_cell.angle_gamma   90.00
#
_symmetry.space_group_name_H-M   'P 1'
#
loop_
_entity.id
_entity.type
_entity.pdbx_description
1 polymer ?
#
loop_
_entity_poly.entity_id
_entity_poly.type
_entity_poly.pdbx_seq_one_letter_code
_entity_poly.pdbx_strand_id
1 'polypeptide(L)'
;MAIIISSSTQEKVFEDKDIINIGSNERCDYRINVGYDVLLTVQIDRITNKCFVTNNFRNEKILFKGKPLQKIEINNICKIVFAGTSEFISVKVSEADKMKSTVSAIEKEELTEEDLKRLYGNDASTITKVKIEKQREPIEQARVAIIKQVAYSINELKNKISANSRNSIFLHIALAVSAIFSSFAVANYLMGLTIQEAEKYLYLPTNIKVWAAYAIIVFGICLMLKQGVYLFLQNNVVKELAKTTRFAQNFMLILSTIFILGIYAVNLVYFMNLNNFISFALFISLFFVGIMATLAISCGYFKCNNSEWSATLNKFEYREDFEAVLKAYRLWIERYINSLSRTKIRNIKDRLFNLQLKSAGEIIVGILTAPFLAYGVSNTLAMCFPEAAGWIRISGLRFSPIFLVLATFLIIFAFFGFVSAFTASKKIQASQVIKQDGFSDYRQHSVNIFGLEGVRKLTLDKNRYLAIACSIIFIEFSMNVSYFMTEIGGDLQGIALSLIAALVPTALLIAETLMLSQTQFDIYACDELLAKIDKD
;
A
#
# COMPACT_ATOMS: atom_id res chain seq x y z
N MET A 1 -11.29 16.84 -39.63
CA MET A 1 -12.73 16.49 -39.82
C MET A 1 -13.15 17.14 -41.13
N ALA A 2 -13.50 16.36 -42.16
CA ALA A 2 -14.02 16.88 -43.41
C ALA A 2 -15.54 16.84 -43.43
N ILE A 3 -16.16 17.91 -43.91
CA ILE A 3 -17.59 17.95 -44.12
C ILE A 3 -17.87 17.74 -45.59
N ILE A 4 -18.68 16.73 -45.90
CA ILE A 4 -19.20 16.48 -47.23
C ILE A 4 -20.62 17.02 -47.28
N ILE A 5 -20.86 17.97 -48.18
CA ILE A 5 -22.18 18.53 -48.44
C ILE A 5 -22.61 18.06 -49.82
N SER A 6 -23.75 17.35 -49.90
CA SER A 6 -24.34 16.91 -51.16
C SER A 6 -25.77 17.41 -51.32
N SER A 7 -26.13 17.72 -52.57
CA SER A 7 -27.48 18.06 -53.01
C SER A 7 -27.90 17.12 -54.15
N SER A 8 -29.07 17.35 -54.76
CA SER A 8 -29.52 16.53 -55.90
C SER A 8 -28.63 16.69 -57.15
N THR A 9 -27.82 17.75 -57.21
CA THR A 9 -27.06 18.16 -58.40
C THR A 9 -25.55 18.25 -58.19
N GLN A 10 -25.07 18.33 -56.94
CA GLN A 10 -23.65 18.54 -56.65
C GLN A 10 -23.25 17.85 -55.34
N GLU A 11 -21.95 17.58 -55.19
CA GLU A 11 -21.30 17.18 -53.94
C GLU A 11 -19.99 17.96 -53.80
N LYS A 12 -19.69 18.47 -52.60
CA LYS A 12 -18.42 19.15 -52.27
C LYS A 12 -17.91 18.71 -50.91
N VAL A 13 -16.58 18.61 -50.80
CA VAL A 13 -15.86 18.25 -49.58
C VAL A 13 -15.12 19.49 -49.05
N PHE A 14 -15.21 19.72 -47.74
CA PHE A 14 -14.57 20.82 -47.04
C PHE A 14 -13.70 20.27 -45.91
N GLU A 15 -12.38 20.39 -46.01
CA GLU A 15 -11.43 19.77 -45.06
C GLU A 15 -10.91 20.74 -43.98
N ASP A 16 -10.83 22.05 -44.30
CA ASP A 16 -10.14 23.05 -43.45
C ASP A 16 -10.98 24.30 -43.10
N LYS A 17 -12.32 24.22 -43.18
CA LYS A 17 -13.22 25.36 -42.83
C LYS A 17 -14.08 25.06 -41.60
N ASP A 18 -14.01 25.96 -40.62
CA ASP A 18 -14.80 25.87 -39.37
C ASP A 18 -16.24 26.33 -39.52
N ILE A 19 -16.49 27.18 -40.53
CA ILE A 19 -17.80 27.73 -40.84
C ILE A 19 -18.01 27.58 -42.34
N ILE A 20 -19.09 26.91 -42.72
CA ILE A 20 -19.48 26.70 -44.13
C ILE A 20 -20.88 27.27 -44.32
N ASN A 21 -21.02 28.21 -45.24
CA ASN A 21 -22.30 28.83 -45.58
C ASN A 21 -22.91 28.17 -46.81
N ILE A 22 -24.14 27.68 -46.67
CA ILE A 22 -24.92 27.07 -47.73
C ILE A 22 -26.11 27.98 -48.06
N GLY A 23 -26.28 28.36 -49.32
CA GLY A 23 -27.37 29.27 -49.67
C GLY A 23 -27.55 29.55 -51.14
N SER A 24 -28.51 30.41 -51.43
CA SER A 24 -28.89 30.80 -52.81
C SER A 24 -27.98 31.87 -53.45
N ASN A 25 -27.22 32.58 -52.62
CA ASN A 25 -26.30 33.65 -53.03
C ASN A 25 -24.97 33.08 -53.57
N GLU A 26 -24.41 33.72 -54.59
CA GLU A 26 -23.14 33.34 -55.22
C GLU A 26 -21.93 33.44 -54.29
N ARG A 27 -22.03 34.21 -53.20
CA ARG A 27 -20.99 34.32 -52.16
C ARG A 27 -20.98 33.18 -51.14
N CYS A 28 -21.90 32.22 -51.22
CA CYS A 28 -21.94 31.06 -50.31
C CYS A 28 -20.92 29.99 -50.72
N ASP A 29 -20.36 29.27 -49.74
CA ASP A 29 -19.40 28.18 -49.96
C ASP A 29 -20.02 27.01 -50.75
N TYR A 30 -21.31 26.77 -50.51
CA TYR A 30 -22.13 25.81 -51.24
C TYR A 30 -23.40 26.49 -51.75
N ARG A 31 -23.57 26.55 -53.08
CA ARG A 31 -24.72 27.22 -53.70
C ARG A 31 -25.86 26.22 -53.92
N ILE A 32 -27.08 26.63 -53.60
CA ILE A 32 -28.29 25.83 -53.87
C ILE A 32 -29.39 26.69 -54.47
N ASN A 33 -30.10 26.18 -55.48
CA ASN A 33 -31.15 26.92 -56.18
C ASN A 33 -32.52 26.30 -55.90
N VAL A 34 -33.25 26.90 -54.96
CA VAL A 34 -34.53 26.37 -54.43
C VAL A 34 -35.70 27.32 -54.76
N GLY A 35 -35.46 28.39 -55.54
CA GLY A 35 -36.48 29.37 -55.93
C GLY A 35 -36.89 30.37 -54.83
N TYR A 36 -36.24 30.35 -53.67
CA TYR A 36 -36.40 31.32 -52.59
C TYR A 36 -35.11 31.45 -51.77
N ASP A 37 -35.00 32.52 -50.97
CA ASP A 37 -33.79 32.82 -50.20
C ASP A 37 -33.56 31.79 -49.08
N VAL A 38 -32.40 31.14 -49.16
CA VAL A 38 -31.90 30.16 -48.21
C VAL A 38 -30.51 30.58 -47.73
N LEU A 39 -30.29 30.55 -46.41
CA LEU A 39 -28.98 30.63 -45.78
C LEU A 39 -28.91 29.69 -44.57
N LEU A 40 -28.06 28.68 -44.65
CA LEU A 40 -27.73 27.73 -43.61
C LEU A 40 -26.24 27.86 -43.29
N THR A 41 -25.90 27.78 -42.01
CA THR A 41 -24.50 27.73 -41.58
C THR A 41 -24.22 26.40 -40.91
N VAL A 42 -23.18 25.72 -41.40
CA VAL A 42 -22.60 24.55 -40.76
C VAL A 42 -21.38 25.02 -39.98
N GLN A 43 -21.38 24.82 -38.66
CA GLN A 43 -20.32 25.23 -37.74
C GLN A 43 -19.69 24.01 -37.09
N ILE A 44 -18.36 23.96 -37.11
CA ILE A 44 -17.56 22.92 -36.44
C ILE A 44 -16.95 23.53 -35.17
N ASP A 45 -17.17 22.88 -34.03
CA ASP A 45 -16.43 23.15 -32.80
C ASP A 45 -15.29 22.13 -32.65
N ARG A 46 -14.06 22.56 -32.91
CA ARG A 46 -12.86 21.70 -32.85
C ARG A 46 -12.46 21.27 -31.44
N ILE A 47 -12.95 21.95 -30.39
CA ILE A 47 -12.61 21.60 -28.99
C ILE A 47 -13.49 20.44 -28.52
N THR A 48 -14.78 20.47 -28.86
CA THR A 48 -15.75 19.42 -28.50
C THR A 48 -15.94 18.37 -29.60
N ASN A 49 -15.36 18.60 -30.78
CA ASN A 49 -15.49 17.80 -32.01
C ASN A 49 -16.96 17.63 -32.48
N LYS A 50 -17.81 18.62 -32.20
CA LYS A 50 -19.24 18.62 -32.54
C LYS A 50 -19.52 19.52 -33.74
N CYS A 51 -20.43 19.07 -34.61
CA CYS A 51 -20.86 19.82 -35.79
C CYS A 51 -22.31 20.26 -35.63
N PHE A 52 -22.62 21.53 -35.93
CA PHE A 52 -23.97 22.09 -35.84
C PHE A 52 -24.42 22.66 -37.18
N VAL A 53 -25.69 22.45 -37.54
CA VAL A 53 -26.34 23.18 -38.64
C VAL A 53 -27.36 24.14 -38.06
N THR A 54 -27.29 25.39 -38.49
CA THR A 54 -28.19 26.46 -38.05
C THR A 54 -28.88 27.09 -39.24
N ASN A 55 -30.20 27.26 -39.14
CA ASN A 55 -31.02 28.03 -40.06
C ASN A 55 -31.05 29.49 -39.61
N ASN A 56 -30.17 30.31 -40.18
CA ASN A 56 -29.91 31.66 -39.68
C ASN A 56 -31.13 32.60 -39.80
N PHE A 57 -31.96 32.41 -40.83
CA PHE A 57 -33.14 33.25 -41.07
C PHE A 57 -34.45 32.61 -40.58
N ARG A 58 -34.40 31.45 -39.90
CA ARG A 58 -35.58 30.71 -39.42
C ARG A 58 -36.65 30.50 -40.50
N ASN A 59 -36.23 30.27 -41.75
CA ASN A 59 -37.15 30.04 -42.85
C ASN A 59 -37.93 28.73 -42.60
N GLU A 60 -39.25 28.83 -42.46
CA GLU A 60 -40.14 27.70 -42.15
C GLU A 60 -40.18 26.64 -43.25
N LYS A 61 -39.74 26.98 -44.47
CA LYS A 61 -39.65 26.06 -45.60
C LYS A 61 -38.42 25.15 -45.57
N ILE A 62 -37.50 25.33 -44.61
CA ILE A 62 -36.33 24.45 -44.43
C ILE A 62 -36.67 23.41 -43.37
N LEU A 63 -36.80 22.16 -43.77
CA LEU A 63 -37.35 21.10 -42.94
C LEU A 63 -36.29 20.04 -42.58
N PHE A 64 -36.29 19.64 -41.31
CA PHE A 64 -35.60 18.45 -40.84
C PHE A 64 -36.63 17.50 -40.21
N LYS A 65 -36.72 16.27 -40.72
CA LYS A 65 -37.75 15.28 -40.33
C LYS A 65 -39.19 15.86 -40.35
N GLY A 66 -39.48 16.70 -41.34
CA GLY A 66 -40.82 17.31 -41.55
C GLY A 66 -41.15 18.52 -40.65
N LYS A 67 -40.22 19.01 -39.82
CA LYS A 67 -40.41 20.22 -38.99
C LYS A 67 -39.43 21.33 -39.38
N PRO A 68 -39.80 22.63 -39.21
CA PRO A 68 -38.90 23.74 -39.43
C PRO A 68 -37.58 23.62 -38.65
N LEU A 69 -36.47 23.73 -39.36
CA LEU A 69 -35.12 23.62 -38.81
C LEU A 69 -34.75 24.90 -38.04
N GLN A 70 -34.28 24.77 -36.81
CA GLN A 70 -33.68 25.87 -36.03
C GLN A 70 -32.17 25.70 -35.89
N LYS A 71 -31.72 24.86 -34.95
CA LYS A 71 -30.32 24.45 -34.78
C LYS A 71 -30.29 22.97 -34.39
N ILE A 72 -29.41 22.20 -35.02
CA ILE A 72 -29.25 20.77 -34.74
C ILE A 72 -27.78 20.39 -34.67
N GLU A 73 -27.46 19.44 -33.78
CA GLU A 73 -26.16 18.77 -33.71
C GLU A 73 -26.16 17.58 -34.69
N ILE A 74 -25.10 17.44 -35.49
CA ILE A 74 -24.92 16.34 -36.44
C ILE A 74 -23.96 15.32 -35.84
N ASN A 75 -24.45 14.09 -35.65
CA ASN A 75 -23.62 12.99 -35.16
C ASN A 75 -22.93 12.20 -36.29
N ASN A 76 -23.57 12.04 -37.46
CA ASN A 76 -22.98 11.24 -38.56
C ASN A 76 -23.46 11.70 -39.95
N ILE A 77 -24.77 11.70 -40.19
CA ILE A 77 -25.38 12.26 -41.40
C ILE A 77 -26.66 13.02 -41.07
N CYS A 78 -26.86 14.16 -41.71
CA CYS A 78 -28.07 14.96 -41.57
C CYS A 78 -28.62 15.32 -42.95
N LYS A 79 -29.88 14.96 -43.22
CA LYS A 79 -30.59 15.33 -44.46
C LYS A 79 -31.64 16.39 -44.17
N ILE A 80 -31.52 17.53 -44.84
CA ILE A 80 -32.39 18.69 -44.77
C ILE A 80 -33.15 18.78 -46.10
N VAL A 81 -34.45 19.01 -46.05
CA VAL A 81 -35.34 19.04 -47.23
C VAL A 81 -36.01 20.40 -47.32
N PHE A 82 -36.28 20.85 -48.54
CA PHE A 82 -36.88 22.14 -48.83
C PHE A 82 -38.35 21.99 -49.28
N ALA A 83 -39.27 22.63 -48.55
CA ALA A 83 -40.71 22.51 -48.81
C ALA A 83 -41.09 23.04 -50.20
N GLY A 84 -41.83 22.23 -50.97
CA GLY A 84 -42.27 22.59 -52.32
C GLY A 84 -41.25 22.35 -53.44
N THR A 85 -40.11 21.70 -53.13
CA THR A 85 -39.09 21.32 -54.13
C THR A 85 -38.64 19.87 -53.94
N SER A 86 -38.06 19.26 -54.98
CA SER A 86 -37.40 17.94 -54.88
C SER A 86 -35.95 18.02 -54.39
N GLU A 87 -35.49 19.21 -54.01
CA GLU A 87 -34.11 19.49 -53.64
C GLU A 87 -33.85 19.18 -52.15
N PHE A 88 -32.62 18.73 -51.85
CA PHE A 88 -32.21 18.44 -50.47
C PHE A 88 -30.75 18.80 -50.25
N ILE A 89 -30.36 18.91 -48.98
CA ILE A 89 -28.97 18.97 -48.56
C ILE A 89 -28.70 17.82 -47.60
N SER A 90 -27.68 17.02 -47.88
CA SER A 90 -27.12 16.05 -46.97
C SER A 90 -25.77 16.54 -46.48
N VAL A 91 -25.66 16.83 -45.19
CA VAL A 91 -24.40 17.14 -44.51
C VAL A 91 -23.90 15.86 -43.85
N LYS A 92 -22.79 15.33 -44.35
CA LYS A 92 -22.12 14.17 -43.80
C LYS A 92 -20.79 14.61 -43.21
N VAL A 93 -20.58 14.23 -41.96
CA VAL A 93 -19.30 14.40 -41.29
C VAL A 93 -18.45 13.18 -41.65
N SER A 94 -17.32 13.40 -42.31
CA SER A 94 -16.32 12.38 -42.57
C SER A 94 -15.06 12.72 -41.78
N GLU A 95 -14.52 11.80 -41.01
CA GLU A 95 -13.18 11.96 -40.47
C GLU A 95 -12.19 11.80 -41.64
N ALA A 96 -11.87 12.91 -42.32
CA ALA A 96 -10.75 12.97 -43.23
C ALA A 96 -9.46 12.90 -42.43
N ASP A 97 -9.10 11.66 -42.07
CA ASP A 97 -7.73 11.19 -41.94
C ASP A 97 -7.64 9.67 -42.16
N LYS A 98 -8.60 9.07 -42.88
CA LYS A 98 -8.56 7.65 -43.27
C LYS A 98 -7.67 7.33 -44.49
N MET A 99 -6.84 8.26 -44.95
CA MET A 99 -5.89 8.02 -46.05
C MET A 99 -4.48 8.62 -45.81
N LYS A 100 -3.96 8.55 -44.58
CA LYS A 100 -2.50 8.44 -44.38
C LYS A 100 -2.23 7.39 -43.31
N SER A 101 -1.80 6.23 -43.77
CA SER A 101 -1.38 5.10 -42.96
C SER A 101 -0.25 5.50 -42.01
N THR A 102 -0.56 5.63 -40.73
CA THR A 102 0.41 5.47 -39.63
C THR A 102 -0.07 4.35 -38.71
N VAL A 103 0.85 3.43 -38.42
CA VAL A 103 0.68 2.06 -37.92
C VAL A 103 0.17 1.96 -36.46
N SER A 104 -0.45 2.99 -35.88
CA SER A 104 -0.68 3.03 -34.43
C SER A 104 -2.12 3.24 -33.94
N ALA A 105 -3.14 3.18 -34.80
CA ALA A 105 -4.53 3.21 -34.35
C ALA A 105 -5.35 2.12 -35.03
N ILE A 106 -5.39 0.95 -34.40
CA ILE A 106 -6.47 -0.01 -34.61
C ILE A 106 -7.71 0.64 -33.96
N GLU A 107 -8.45 1.44 -34.73
CA GLU A 107 -9.80 1.80 -34.35
C GLU A 107 -10.63 0.52 -34.33
N LYS A 108 -11.10 0.20 -33.13
CA LYS A 108 -11.97 -0.93 -32.86
C LYS A 108 -13.27 -0.74 -33.63
N GLU A 109 -13.42 -1.47 -34.72
CA GLU A 109 -14.73 -1.82 -35.23
C GLU A 109 -15.56 -2.37 -34.06
N GLU A 110 -16.74 -1.80 -33.82
CA GLU A 110 -17.77 -2.43 -33.00
C GLU A 110 -18.27 -3.70 -33.73
N LEU A 111 -17.40 -4.73 -33.81
CA LEU A 111 -17.73 -6.05 -34.35
C LEU A 111 -18.99 -6.53 -33.66
N THR A 112 -20.03 -6.72 -34.46
CA THR A 112 -21.30 -7.30 -34.02
C THR A 112 -21.10 -8.77 -33.66
N GLU A 113 -22.07 -9.37 -32.98
CA GLU A 113 -21.99 -10.79 -32.61
C GLU A 113 -21.86 -11.71 -33.84
N GLU A 114 -22.35 -11.28 -35.00
CA GLU A 114 -22.20 -11.97 -36.27
C GLU A 114 -20.77 -11.85 -36.84
N ASP A 115 -20.12 -10.70 -36.69
CA ASP A 115 -18.73 -10.51 -37.13
C ASP A 115 -17.75 -11.31 -36.26
N LEU A 116 -18.03 -11.41 -34.96
CA LEU A 116 -17.27 -12.25 -34.02
C LEU A 116 -17.42 -13.75 -34.34
N LYS A 117 -18.62 -14.19 -34.72
CA LYS A 117 -18.88 -15.55 -35.20
C LYS A 117 -18.15 -15.87 -36.51
N ARG A 118 -18.07 -14.90 -37.42
CA ARG A 118 -17.35 -15.02 -38.69
C ARG A 118 -15.83 -15.10 -38.51
N LEU A 119 -15.25 -14.34 -37.58
CA LEU A 119 -13.80 -14.28 -37.36
C LEU A 119 -13.25 -15.44 -36.52
N TYR A 120 -14.01 -15.90 -35.52
CA TYR A 120 -13.51 -16.85 -34.53
C TYR A 120 -14.22 -18.21 -34.55
N GLY A 121 -15.14 -18.42 -35.50
CA GLY A 121 -15.97 -19.62 -35.60
C GLY A 121 -17.16 -19.61 -34.63
N ASN A 122 -18.07 -20.56 -34.80
CA ASN A 122 -19.30 -20.69 -34.00
C ASN A 122 -19.09 -21.22 -32.57
N ASP A 123 -17.87 -21.17 -32.05
CA ASP A 123 -17.56 -21.71 -30.74
C ASP A 123 -18.01 -20.70 -29.66
N ALA A 124 -19.12 -21.00 -28.99
CA ALA A 124 -19.77 -20.11 -28.02
C ALA A 124 -18.80 -19.63 -26.91
N SER A 125 -17.79 -20.43 -26.59
CA SER A 125 -16.76 -20.08 -25.61
C SER A 125 -15.80 -18.97 -26.07
N THR A 126 -15.51 -18.89 -27.37
CA THR A 126 -14.60 -17.89 -27.96
C THR A 126 -15.30 -16.54 -28.12
N ILE A 127 -16.55 -16.56 -28.58
CA ILE A 127 -17.39 -15.36 -28.70
C ILE A 127 -17.62 -14.71 -27.32
N THR A 128 -17.87 -15.53 -26.29
CA THR A 128 -18.05 -15.05 -24.91
C THR A 128 -16.79 -14.38 -24.37
N LYS A 129 -15.60 -14.93 -24.64
CA LYS A 129 -14.32 -14.31 -24.24
C LYS A 129 -14.08 -12.97 -24.92
N VAL A 130 -14.35 -12.88 -26.24
CA VAL A 130 -14.18 -11.60 -26.95
C VAL A 130 -15.16 -10.53 -26.44
N LYS A 131 -16.40 -10.92 -26.13
CA LYS A 131 -17.38 -10.02 -25.47
C LYS A 131 -16.87 -9.54 -24.11
N ILE A 132 -16.28 -10.42 -23.29
CA ILE A 132 -15.72 -10.07 -21.98
C ILE A 132 -14.51 -9.13 -22.12
N GLU A 133 -13.61 -9.38 -23.07
CA GLU A 133 -12.46 -8.48 -23.31
C GLU A 133 -12.89 -7.10 -23.83
N LYS A 134 -13.93 -7.01 -24.66
CA LYS A 134 -14.51 -5.72 -25.06
C LYS A 134 -15.09 -4.95 -23.87
N GLN A 135 -15.74 -5.64 -22.93
CA GLN A 135 -16.25 -5.01 -21.70
C GLN A 135 -15.14 -4.51 -20.77
N ARG A 136 -13.92 -5.06 -20.88
CA ARG A 136 -12.76 -4.66 -20.07
C ARG A 136 -12.27 -3.26 -20.39
N GLU A 137 -12.23 -2.91 -21.67
CA GLU A 137 -11.59 -1.70 -22.17
C GLU A 137 -12.10 -0.38 -21.56
N PRO A 138 -13.41 -0.09 -21.51
CA PRO A 138 -13.88 1.16 -20.89
C PRO A 138 -13.53 1.21 -19.41
N ILE A 139 -13.50 0.06 -18.72
CA ILE A 139 -13.14 -0.03 -17.31
C ILE A 139 -11.64 0.23 -17.13
N GLU A 140 -10.79 -0.32 -18.01
CA GLU A 140 -9.34 -0.06 -18.06
C GLU A 140 -9.05 1.42 -18.31
N GLN A 141 -9.70 2.03 -19.30
CA GLN A 141 -9.51 3.45 -19.61
C GLN A 141 -9.88 4.34 -18.42
N ALA A 142 -11.03 4.08 -17.78
CA ALA A 142 -11.44 4.78 -16.56
C ALA A 142 -10.44 4.58 -15.42
N ARG A 143 -9.96 3.34 -15.21
CA ARG A 143 -8.94 3.02 -14.19
C ARG A 143 -7.66 3.81 -14.42
N VAL A 144 -7.11 3.74 -15.64
CA VAL A 144 -5.86 4.42 -16.00
C VAL A 144 -5.99 5.95 -15.88
N ALA A 145 -7.12 6.52 -16.28
CA ALA A 145 -7.37 7.96 -16.15
C ALA A 145 -7.34 8.42 -14.69
N ILE A 146 -8.05 7.70 -13.80
CA ILE A 146 -8.08 8.02 -12.36
C ILE A 146 -6.68 7.85 -11.76
N ILE A 147 -5.99 6.74 -12.05
CA ILE A 147 -4.64 6.49 -11.54
C ILE A 147 -3.68 7.58 -11.98
N LYS A 148 -3.69 8.00 -13.24
CA LYS A 148 -2.83 9.10 -13.72
C LYS A 148 -3.06 10.39 -12.92
N GLN A 149 -4.29 10.65 -12.50
CA GLN A 149 -4.62 11.81 -11.68
C GLN A 149 -4.11 11.71 -10.24
N VAL A 150 -4.16 10.52 -9.62
CA VAL A 150 -3.88 10.35 -8.18
C VAL A 150 -2.52 9.72 -7.85
N ALA A 151 -1.88 9.05 -8.80
CA ALA A 151 -0.68 8.24 -8.56
C ALA A 151 0.47 9.05 -8.01
N TYR A 152 0.69 10.26 -8.54
CA TYR A 152 1.73 11.15 -8.03
C TYR A 152 1.52 11.49 -6.54
N SER A 153 0.32 11.96 -6.19
CA SER A 153 -0.03 12.32 -4.80
C SER A 153 0.02 11.11 -3.86
N ILE A 154 -0.44 9.95 -4.30
CA ILE A 154 -0.36 8.69 -3.54
C ILE A 154 1.10 8.33 -3.28
N ASN A 155 1.95 8.36 -4.32
CA ASN A 155 3.36 7.99 -4.21
C ASN A 155 4.12 8.96 -3.30
N GLU A 156 3.87 10.26 -3.45
CA GLU A 156 4.46 11.29 -2.60
C GLU A 156 4.08 11.08 -1.12
N LEU A 157 2.80 10.85 -0.82
CA LEU A 157 2.32 10.60 0.54
C LEU A 157 2.88 9.30 1.11
N LYS A 158 2.93 8.21 0.33
CA LYS A 158 3.57 6.95 0.75
C LYS A 158 5.04 7.14 1.07
N ASN A 159 5.77 7.90 0.26
CA ASN A 159 7.18 8.19 0.50
C ASN A 159 7.38 9.05 1.75
N LYS A 160 6.55 10.09 1.95
CA LYS A 160 6.55 10.91 3.17
C LYS A 160 6.27 10.08 4.42
N ILE A 161 5.23 9.24 4.40
CA ILE A 161 4.88 8.31 5.50
C ILE A 161 6.02 7.32 5.76
N SER A 162 6.60 6.73 4.71
CA SER A 162 7.72 5.79 4.83
C SER A 162 8.97 6.43 5.43
N ALA A 163 9.35 7.62 4.97
CA ALA A 163 10.48 8.37 5.51
C ALA A 163 10.24 8.78 6.96
N ASN A 164 9.05 9.28 7.29
CA ASN A 164 8.67 9.67 8.64
C ASN A 164 8.57 8.49 9.60
N SER A 165 8.10 7.33 9.13
CA SER A 165 8.10 6.08 9.92
C SER A 165 9.53 5.62 10.24
N ARG A 166 10.44 5.65 9.26
CA ARG A 166 11.87 5.35 9.46
C ARG A 166 12.51 6.29 10.46
N ASN A 167 12.33 7.60 10.30
CA ASN A 167 12.83 8.61 11.24
C ASN A 167 12.23 8.43 12.64
N SER A 168 10.94 8.10 12.73
CA SER A 168 10.27 7.78 13.98
C SER A 168 10.96 6.61 14.68
N ILE A 169 11.25 5.50 13.97
CA ILE A 169 11.97 4.35 14.55
C ILE A 169 13.33 4.77 15.11
N PHE A 170 14.13 5.52 14.35
CA PHE A 170 15.42 6.04 14.82
C PHE A 170 15.28 6.90 16.08
N LEU A 171 14.28 7.79 16.13
CA LEU A 171 14.01 8.61 17.30
C LEU A 171 13.62 7.78 18.53
N HIS A 172 12.89 6.67 18.36
CA HIS A 172 12.56 5.79 19.49
C HIS A 172 13.80 5.06 20.03
N ILE A 173 14.71 4.63 19.15
CA ILE A 173 15.98 4.03 19.55
C ILE A 173 16.84 5.05 20.29
N ALA A 174 16.99 6.26 19.72
CA ALA A 174 17.70 7.35 20.36
C ALA A 174 17.07 7.72 21.72
N LEU A 175 15.75 7.72 21.81
CA LEU A 175 15.03 7.98 23.06
C LEU A 175 15.35 6.91 24.12
N ALA A 176 15.35 5.63 23.75
CA ALA A 176 15.71 4.54 24.65
C ALA A 176 17.16 4.66 25.15
N VAL A 177 18.11 4.96 24.25
CA VAL A 177 19.51 5.20 24.60
C VAL A 177 19.67 6.42 25.52
N SER A 178 18.96 7.52 25.22
CA SER A 178 18.99 8.72 26.07
C SER A 178 18.39 8.49 27.46
N ALA A 179 17.38 7.62 27.58
CA ALA A 179 16.81 7.22 28.86
C ALA A 179 17.79 6.37 29.68
N ILE A 180 18.55 5.48 29.05
CA ILE A 180 19.62 4.70 29.69
C ILE A 180 20.70 5.63 30.26
N PHE A 181 21.15 6.64 29.50
CA PHE A 181 22.12 7.60 30.00
C PHE A 181 21.54 8.49 31.10
N SER A 182 20.31 8.96 30.94
CA SER A 182 19.66 9.85 31.92
C SER A 182 19.32 9.15 33.24
N SER A 183 19.15 7.82 33.24
CA SER A 183 18.89 7.04 34.45
C SER A 183 20.16 6.69 35.24
N PHE A 184 21.35 6.94 34.69
CA PHE A 184 22.62 6.63 35.36
C PHE A 184 22.78 7.40 36.69
N ALA A 185 22.67 8.72 36.62
CA ALA A 185 22.80 9.58 37.80
C ALA A 185 21.63 9.38 38.77
N VAL A 186 20.42 9.10 38.27
CA VAL A 186 19.26 8.70 39.10
C VAL A 186 19.53 7.42 39.88
N ALA A 187 20.05 6.37 39.22
CA ALA A 187 20.34 5.10 39.86
C ALA A 187 21.43 5.25 40.93
N ASN A 188 22.52 5.95 40.62
CA ASN A 188 23.63 6.13 41.55
C ASN A 188 23.24 7.00 42.76
N TYR A 189 22.50 8.08 42.54
CA TYR A 189 22.05 8.96 43.61
C TYR A 189 21.07 8.26 44.57
N LEU A 190 20.06 7.57 44.04
CA LEU A 190 19.04 6.91 44.88
C LEU A 190 19.58 5.69 45.64
N MET A 191 20.67 5.09 45.19
CA MET A 191 21.34 4.00 45.91
C MET A 191 22.33 4.48 46.98
N GLY A 192 22.55 5.80 47.12
CA GLY A 192 23.45 6.35 48.13
C GLY A 192 24.91 5.94 47.96
N LEU A 193 25.31 5.58 46.73
CA LEU A 193 26.67 5.13 46.45
C LEU A 193 27.62 6.33 46.51
N THR A 194 28.65 6.22 47.35
CA THR A 194 29.66 7.27 47.52
C THR A 194 30.53 7.38 46.28
N ILE A 195 30.81 8.61 45.87
CA ILE A 195 31.75 8.94 44.80
C ILE A 195 33.16 8.79 45.40
N GLN A 196 33.71 7.57 45.43
CA GLN A 196 35.14 7.38 45.71
C GLN A 196 35.90 7.33 44.38
N GLU A 197 36.69 8.39 44.16
CA GLU A 197 37.71 8.59 43.11
C GLU A 197 37.25 8.39 41.66
N ALA A 198 36.54 9.41 41.17
CA ALA A 198 36.22 9.66 39.76
C ALA A 198 37.42 10.15 38.91
N GLU A 199 38.67 9.84 39.28
CA GLU A 199 39.85 10.32 38.56
C GLU A 199 40.30 9.41 37.42
N LYS A 200 39.89 8.13 37.38
CA LYS A 200 40.42 7.19 36.36
C LYS A 200 39.42 6.35 35.58
N TYR A 201 38.19 6.12 36.03
CA TYR A 201 37.20 5.39 35.24
C TYR A 201 35.79 5.90 35.51
N LEU A 202 35.02 6.13 34.44
CA LEU A 202 33.58 6.38 34.48
C LEU A 202 32.90 5.10 34.97
N TYR A 203 32.85 4.88 36.29
CA TYR A 203 32.27 3.67 36.86
C TYR A 203 30.83 3.53 36.37
N LEU A 204 30.53 2.43 35.66
CA LEU A 204 29.16 1.97 35.48
C LEU A 204 28.47 1.88 36.86
N PRO A 205 27.13 2.00 36.92
CA PRO A 205 26.43 1.88 38.20
C PRO A 205 26.84 0.57 38.86
N THR A 206 27.15 0.60 40.15
CA THR A 206 27.64 -0.60 40.88
C THR A 206 26.61 -1.74 40.86
N ASN A 207 25.34 -1.42 40.57
CA ASN A 207 24.29 -2.39 40.31
C ASN A 207 23.61 -2.17 38.95
N ILE A 208 24.08 -2.93 37.94
CA ILE A 208 23.54 -2.90 36.57
C ILE A 208 22.03 -3.21 36.50
N LYS A 209 21.51 -4.03 37.44
CA LYS A 209 20.09 -4.39 37.51
C LYS A 209 19.22 -3.21 37.90
N VAL A 210 19.68 -2.42 38.88
CA VAL A 210 18.96 -1.24 39.36
C VAL A 210 18.97 -0.13 38.30
N TRP A 211 20.10 0.06 37.62
CA TRP A 211 20.18 1.00 36.51
C TRP A 211 19.26 0.64 35.34
N ALA A 212 19.20 -0.65 34.97
CA ALA A 212 18.27 -1.13 33.95
C ALA A 212 16.81 -0.90 34.36
N ALA A 213 16.45 -1.12 35.63
CA ALA A 213 15.10 -0.85 36.13
C ALA A 213 14.74 0.65 36.03
N TYR A 214 15.64 1.54 36.45
CA TYR A 214 15.41 2.98 36.30
C TYR A 214 15.38 3.43 34.84
N ALA A 215 16.20 2.84 33.96
CA ALA A 215 16.15 3.13 32.52
C ALA A 215 14.76 2.82 31.92
N ILE A 216 14.14 1.70 32.32
CA ILE A 216 12.78 1.33 31.88
C ILE A 216 11.75 2.34 32.39
N ILE A 217 11.85 2.75 33.66
CA ILE A 217 10.93 3.74 34.26
C ILE A 217 11.05 5.10 33.53
N VAL A 218 12.28 5.58 33.34
CA VAL A 218 12.57 6.84 32.64
C VAL A 218 12.07 6.77 31.19
N PHE A 219 12.28 5.65 30.50
CA PHE A 219 11.75 5.44 29.16
C PHE A 219 10.21 5.47 29.14
N GLY A 220 9.55 4.86 30.13
CA GLY A 220 8.10 4.91 30.31
C GLY A 220 7.55 6.33 30.48
N ILE A 221 8.23 7.17 31.27
CA ILE A 221 7.91 8.59 31.43
C ILE A 221 8.03 9.33 30.09
N CYS A 222 9.06 9.04 29.31
CA CYS A 222 9.24 9.63 27.98
C CYS A 222 8.15 9.21 26.98
N LEU A 223 7.71 7.95 27.02
CA LEU A 223 6.59 7.48 26.21
C LEU A 223 5.27 8.16 26.61
N MET A 224 5.10 8.48 27.89
CA MET A 224 3.97 9.26 28.38
C MET A 224 4.01 10.70 27.85
N LEU A 225 5.17 11.37 27.89
CA LEU A 225 5.35 12.70 27.30
C LEU A 225 5.03 12.69 25.80
N LYS A 226 5.60 11.72 25.06
CA LYS A 226 5.32 11.50 23.64
C LYS A 226 3.81 11.41 23.37
N GLN A 227 3.08 10.62 24.16
CA GLN A 227 1.64 10.46 23.99
C GLN A 227 0.87 11.74 24.31
N GLY A 228 1.28 12.50 25.34
CA GLY A 228 0.73 13.81 25.66
C GLY A 228 0.93 14.83 24.52
N VAL A 229 2.13 14.90 23.96
CA VAL A 229 2.46 15.79 22.81
C VAL A 229 1.67 15.41 21.57
N TYR A 230 1.56 14.10 21.28
CA TYR A 230 0.75 13.61 20.17
C TYR A 230 -0.72 14.07 20.30
N LEU A 231 -1.33 13.91 21.47
CA LEU A 231 -2.71 14.32 21.70
C LEU A 231 -2.88 15.85 21.61
N PHE A 232 -1.91 16.62 22.11
CA PHE A 232 -1.92 18.08 22.00
C PHE A 232 -1.92 18.53 20.54
N LEU A 233 -1.02 17.98 19.72
CA LEU A 233 -0.95 18.30 18.29
C LEU A 233 -2.20 17.82 17.55
N GLN A 234 -2.67 16.60 17.81
CA GLN A 234 -3.84 16.04 17.15
C GLN A 234 -5.11 16.87 17.43
N ASN A 235 -5.30 17.34 18.66
CA ASN A 235 -6.46 18.15 19.05
C ASN A 235 -6.48 19.53 18.38
N ASN A 236 -5.30 20.06 18.01
CA ASN A 236 -5.21 21.30 17.24
C ASN A 236 -5.58 21.09 15.76
N VAL A 237 -5.38 19.89 15.23
CA VAL A 237 -5.72 19.52 13.83
C VAL A 237 -7.19 19.09 13.71
N VAL A 238 -7.70 18.26 14.63
CA VAL A 238 -9.06 17.69 14.59
C VAL A 238 -9.85 18.12 15.83
N LYS A 239 -10.51 19.28 15.74
CA LYS A 239 -11.21 19.93 16.88
C LYS A 239 -12.34 19.08 17.49
N GLU A 240 -12.98 18.19 16.73
CA GLU A 240 -14.05 17.31 17.25
C GLU A 240 -13.54 16.25 18.24
N LEU A 241 -12.31 15.75 18.06
CA LEU A 241 -11.70 14.74 18.95
C LEU A 241 -11.18 15.35 20.27
N ALA A 242 -11.09 16.68 20.35
CA ALA A 242 -10.53 17.39 21.49
C ALA A 242 -11.40 17.28 22.75
N LYS A 243 -12.72 17.11 22.62
CA LYS A 243 -13.63 17.06 23.78
C LYS A 243 -13.45 15.79 24.61
N THR A 244 -13.08 14.67 23.99
CA THR A 244 -12.97 13.37 24.66
C THR A 244 -11.55 13.08 25.18
N THR A 245 -10.53 13.72 24.63
CA THR A 245 -9.11 13.39 24.92
C THR A 245 -8.38 14.41 25.77
N ARG A 246 -8.98 15.59 26.05
CA ARG A 246 -8.32 16.71 26.74
C ARG A 246 -7.83 16.37 28.16
N PHE A 247 -8.58 15.55 28.89
CA PHE A 247 -8.17 15.09 30.21
C PHE A 247 -6.89 14.25 30.13
N ALA A 248 -6.89 13.23 29.26
CA ALA A 248 -5.73 12.36 29.05
C ALA A 248 -4.50 13.14 28.55
N GLN A 249 -4.71 14.09 27.63
CA GLN A 249 -3.67 15.00 27.15
C GLN A 249 -3.02 15.77 28.29
N ASN A 250 -3.81 16.50 29.09
CA ASN A 250 -3.31 17.33 30.19
C ASN A 250 -2.61 16.46 31.25
N PHE A 251 -3.21 15.33 31.62
CA PHE A 251 -2.63 14.39 32.57
C PHE A 251 -1.25 13.90 32.09
N MET A 252 -1.15 13.41 30.86
CA MET A 252 0.10 12.88 30.31
C MET A 252 1.18 13.95 30.19
N LEU A 253 0.84 15.18 29.77
CA LEU A 253 1.79 16.29 29.66
C LEU A 253 2.29 16.78 31.02
N ILE A 254 1.37 17.05 31.95
CA ILE A 254 1.71 17.59 33.27
C ILE A 254 2.54 16.58 34.05
N LEU A 255 2.05 15.34 34.16
CA LEU A 255 2.72 14.31 34.95
C LEU A 255 4.12 13.98 34.41
N SER A 256 4.28 13.89 33.09
CA SER A 256 5.57 13.56 32.49
C SER A 256 6.56 14.71 32.64
N THR A 257 6.10 15.96 32.55
CA THR A 257 6.94 17.14 32.78
C THR A 257 7.42 17.20 34.22
N ILE A 258 6.54 16.94 35.20
CA ILE A 258 6.92 16.86 36.62
C ILE A 258 8.03 15.82 36.84
N PHE A 259 7.87 14.61 36.29
CA PHE A 259 8.88 13.57 36.43
C PHE A 259 10.20 13.90 35.72
N ILE A 260 10.16 14.50 34.53
CA ILE A 260 11.37 14.93 33.80
C ILE A 260 12.11 16.02 34.58
N LEU A 261 11.39 16.98 35.18
CA LEU A 261 11.98 17.98 36.07
C LEU A 261 12.60 17.34 37.32
N GLY A 262 11.96 16.31 37.88
CA GLY A 262 12.52 15.53 38.98
C GLY A 262 13.83 14.82 38.59
N ILE A 263 13.88 14.18 37.42
CA ILE A 263 15.08 13.55 36.87
C ILE A 263 16.20 14.58 36.67
N TYR A 264 15.86 15.75 36.12
CA TYR A 264 16.80 16.86 35.99
C TYR A 264 17.36 17.30 37.34
N ALA A 265 16.52 17.47 38.36
CA ALA A 265 16.96 17.85 39.70
C ALA A 265 17.89 16.81 40.33
N VAL A 266 17.57 15.51 40.20
CA VAL A 266 18.43 14.43 40.71
C VAL A 266 19.78 14.40 39.99
N ASN A 267 19.79 14.53 38.66
CA ASN A 267 21.02 14.60 37.88
C ASN A 267 21.86 15.83 38.29
N LEU A 268 21.22 16.97 38.49
CA LEU A 268 21.88 18.20 38.91
C LEU A 268 22.59 18.02 40.25
N VAL A 269 21.89 17.50 41.26
CA VAL A 269 22.47 17.25 42.60
C VAL A 269 23.62 16.24 42.52
N TYR A 270 23.45 15.17 41.74
CA TYR A 270 24.49 14.16 41.55
C TYR A 270 25.78 14.73 40.96
N PHE A 271 25.69 15.52 39.89
CA PHE A 271 26.87 16.10 39.25
C PHE A 271 27.46 17.29 40.03
N MET A 272 26.66 18.01 40.83
CA MET A 272 27.18 19.01 41.76
C MET A 272 28.11 18.38 42.82
N ASN A 273 27.73 17.22 43.34
CA ASN A 273 28.52 16.49 44.34
C ASN A 273 29.83 15.89 43.78
N LEU A 274 29.95 15.73 42.46
CA LEU A 274 31.13 15.13 41.80
C LEU A 274 32.29 16.12 41.65
N ASN A 275 32.03 17.35 41.19
CA ASN A 275 33.07 18.28 40.76
C ASN A 275 33.06 19.64 41.49
N ASN A 276 32.14 19.87 42.44
CA ASN A 276 31.89 21.18 43.10
C ASN A 276 31.69 22.37 42.12
N PHE A 277 31.57 22.11 40.82
CA PHE A 277 31.47 23.11 39.76
C PHE A 277 30.03 23.16 39.25
N ILE A 278 29.27 24.11 39.80
CA ILE A 278 27.82 24.25 39.57
C ILE A 278 27.49 24.38 38.07
N SER A 279 28.30 25.14 37.32
CA SER A 279 28.08 25.33 35.88
C SER A 279 28.18 24.03 35.08
N PHE A 280 29.13 23.14 35.42
CA PHE A 280 29.26 21.83 34.75
C PHE A 280 28.04 20.96 35.04
N ALA A 281 27.59 20.91 36.29
CA ALA A 281 26.42 20.14 36.70
C ALA A 281 25.13 20.61 36.01
N LEU A 282 24.97 21.93 35.82
CA LEU A 282 23.85 22.52 35.08
C LEU A 282 23.87 22.10 33.61
N PHE A 283 25.00 22.29 32.92
CA PHE A 283 25.10 21.98 31.49
C PHE A 283 24.98 20.49 31.19
N ILE A 284 25.63 19.62 31.97
CA ILE A 284 25.59 18.17 31.72
C ILE A 284 24.21 17.57 32.00
N SER A 285 23.53 18.03 33.06
CA SER A 285 22.16 17.59 33.38
C SER A 285 21.16 18.08 32.34
N LEU A 286 21.30 19.32 31.88
CA LEU A 286 20.46 19.88 30.82
C LEU A 286 20.73 19.18 29.49
N PHE A 287 21.98 18.82 29.20
CA PHE A 287 22.33 18.07 27.99
C PHE A 287 21.63 16.71 27.95
N PHE A 288 21.76 15.88 29.00
CA PHE A 288 21.13 14.56 29.02
C PHE A 288 19.61 14.62 29.06
N VAL A 289 19.04 15.37 30.02
CA VAL A 289 17.59 15.42 30.22
C VAL A 289 16.90 16.25 29.14
N GLY A 290 17.54 17.32 28.66
CA GLY A 290 17.04 18.14 27.57
C GLY A 290 16.99 17.38 26.25
N ILE A 291 18.05 16.67 25.87
CA ILE A 291 18.03 15.80 24.67
C ILE A 291 16.92 14.75 24.80
N MET A 292 16.82 14.09 25.95
CA MET A 292 15.77 13.09 26.20
C MET A 292 14.36 13.68 26.05
N ALA A 293 14.09 14.86 26.63
CA ALA A 293 12.82 15.54 26.50
C ALA A 293 12.52 15.96 25.05
N THR A 294 13.51 16.52 24.34
CA THR A 294 13.38 16.89 22.92
C THR A 294 13.10 15.67 22.04
N LEU A 295 13.75 14.54 22.30
CA LEU A 295 13.49 13.28 21.60
C LEU A 295 12.06 12.78 21.85
N ALA A 296 11.57 12.85 23.09
CA ALA A 296 10.20 12.47 23.43
C ALA A 296 9.14 13.35 22.73
N ILE A 297 9.36 14.67 22.71
CA ILE A 297 8.52 15.64 21.99
C ILE A 297 8.54 15.34 20.47
N SER A 298 9.74 15.11 19.92
CA SER A 298 9.91 14.77 18.50
C SER A 298 9.17 13.48 18.15
N CYS A 299 9.27 12.43 18.96
CA CYS A 299 8.49 11.20 18.76
C CYS A 299 6.97 11.45 18.73
N GLY A 300 6.47 12.40 19.53
CA GLY A 300 5.06 12.80 19.53
C GLY A 300 4.66 13.52 18.23
N TYR A 301 5.51 14.44 17.77
CA TYR A 301 5.36 15.17 16.51
C TYR A 301 5.34 14.23 15.30
N PHE A 302 6.33 13.34 15.17
CA PHE A 302 6.41 12.37 14.07
C PHE A 302 5.19 11.43 14.05
N LYS A 303 4.66 11.05 15.22
CA LYS A 303 3.41 10.26 15.33
C LYS A 303 2.20 11.03 14.80
N CYS A 304 2.09 12.33 15.10
CA CYS A 304 1.00 13.18 14.63
C CYS A 304 1.01 13.33 13.10
N ASN A 305 2.16 13.70 12.53
CA ASN A 305 2.33 13.83 11.08
C ASN A 305 1.98 12.53 10.34
N ASN A 306 2.39 11.38 10.90
CA ASN A 306 2.08 10.09 10.30
C ASN A 306 0.57 9.83 10.24
N SER A 307 -0.15 10.19 11.30
CA SER A 307 -1.61 10.07 11.36
C SER A 307 -2.30 10.97 10.33
N GLU A 308 -1.85 12.22 10.21
CA GLU A 308 -2.43 13.20 9.28
C GLU A 308 -2.20 12.83 7.81
N TRP A 309 -0.96 12.46 7.45
CA TRP A 309 -0.65 12.03 6.09
C TRP A 309 -1.33 10.71 5.74
N SER A 310 -1.47 9.78 6.69
CA SER A 310 -2.23 8.54 6.47
C SER A 310 -3.71 8.82 6.22
N ALA A 311 -4.31 9.76 6.97
CA ALA A 311 -5.69 10.17 6.74
C ALA A 311 -5.87 10.83 5.37
N THR A 312 -4.90 11.63 4.94
CA THR A 312 -4.89 12.27 3.62
C THR A 312 -4.70 11.25 2.50
N LEU A 313 -3.79 10.29 2.68
CA LEU A 313 -3.57 9.18 1.75
C LEU A 313 -4.84 8.36 1.54
N ASN A 314 -5.58 8.08 2.62
CA ASN A 314 -6.86 7.37 2.52
C ASN A 314 -7.87 8.11 1.63
N LYS A 315 -7.88 9.45 1.62
CA LYS A 315 -8.78 10.20 0.73
C LYS A 315 -8.43 10.01 -0.76
N PHE A 316 -7.16 9.81 -1.08
CA PHE A 316 -6.72 9.56 -2.46
C PHE A 316 -6.86 8.10 -2.89
N GLU A 317 -6.55 7.15 -2.01
CA GLU A 317 -6.64 5.72 -2.32
C GLU A 317 -8.08 5.21 -2.42
N TYR A 318 -9.02 5.89 -1.74
CA TYR A 318 -10.42 5.46 -1.63
C TYR A 318 -11.37 6.57 -2.08
N ARG A 319 -11.13 7.10 -3.27
CA ARG A 319 -12.11 7.96 -3.93
C ARG A 319 -13.33 7.14 -4.37
N GLU A 320 -14.48 7.78 -4.32
CA GLU A 320 -15.77 7.16 -4.66
C GLU A 320 -15.85 6.75 -6.13
N ASP A 321 -15.34 7.58 -7.04
CA ASP A 321 -15.26 7.29 -8.47
C ASP A 321 -14.35 6.09 -8.77
N PHE A 322 -13.22 5.97 -8.06
CA PHE A 322 -12.34 4.81 -8.19
C PHE A 322 -12.98 3.53 -7.65
N GLU A 323 -13.70 3.60 -6.53
CA GLU A 323 -14.40 2.43 -5.99
C GLU A 323 -15.48 1.91 -6.95
N ALA A 324 -16.19 2.80 -7.66
CA ALA A 324 -17.13 2.41 -8.70
C ALA A 324 -16.43 1.66 -9.85
N VAL A 325 -15.27 2.14 -10.30
CA VAL A 325 -14.44 1.45 -11.31
C VAL A 325 -13.97 0.09 -10.79
N LEU A 326 -13.51 0.00 -9.54
CA LEU A 326 -13.07 -1.27 -8.95
C LEU A 326 -14.22 -2.28 -8.81
N LYS A 327 -15.44 -1.85 -8.50
CA LYS A 327 -16.63 -2.72 -8.49
C LYS A 327 -16.94 -3.27 -9.89
N ALA A 328 -16.91 -2.43 -10.92
CA ALA A 328 -17.06 -2.87 -12.30
C ALA A 328 -15.95 -3.86 -12.70
N TYR A 329 -14.72 -3.62 -12.25
CA TYR A 329 -13.58 -4.48 -12.48
C TYR A 329 -13.70 -5.85 -11.78
N ARG A 330 -14.24 -5.89 -10.55
CA ARG A 330 -14.55 -7.16 -9.86
C ARG A 330 -15.58 -7.99 -10.62
N LEU A 331 -16.67 -7.38 -11.07
CA LEU A 331 -17.69 -8.04 -11.88
C LEU A 331 -17.11 -8.57 -13.19
N TRP A 332 -16.20 -7.82 -13.82
CA TRP A 332 -15.50 -8.28 -15.01
C TRP A 332 -14.61 -9.51 -14.71
N ILE A 333 -13.84 -9.50 -13.61
CA ILE A 333 -13.03 -10.64 -13.17
C ILE A 333 -13.91 -11.88 -12.95
N GLU A 334 -15.07 -11.74 -12.31
CA GLU A 334 -16.03 -12.84 -12.10
C GLU A 334 -16.53 -13.43 -13.42
N ARG A 335 -16.93 -12.57 -14.37
CA ARG A 335 -17.31 -13.01 -15.72
C ARG A 335 -16.16 -13.71 -16.44
N TYR A 336 -14.94 -13.19 -16.32
CA TYR A 336 -13.73 -13.81 -16.87
C TYR A 336 -13.50 -15.20 -16.29
N ILE A 337 -13.58 -15.37 -14.97
CA ILE A 337 -13.44 -16.67 -14.29
C ILE A 337 -14.51 -17.65 -14.78
N ASN A 338 -15.76 -17.21 -14.88
CA ASN A 338 -16.86 -18.00 -15.41
C ASN A 338 -16.73 -18.29 -16.92
N SER A 339 -15.85 -17.61 -17.65
CA SER A 339 -15.53 -17.93 -19.05
C SER A 339 -14.44 -18.99 -19.22
N LEU A 340 -13.78 -19.41 -18.13
CA LEU A 340 -12.69 -20.41 -18.18
C LEU A 340 -13.21 -21.77 -18.68
N SER A 341 -12.40 -22.44 -19.50
CA SER A 341 -12.73 -23.77 -20.03
C SER A 341 -12.61 -24.84 -18.95
N ARG A 342 -13.36 -25.95 -19.09
CA ARG A 342 -13.29 -27.09 -18.17
C ARG A 342 -11.86 -27.64 -18.02
N THR A 343 -11.09 -27.68 -19.11
CA THR A 343 -9.67 -28.07 -19.10
C THR A 343 -8.82 -27.13 -18.25
N LYS A 344 -9.02 -25.80 -18.37
CA LYS A 344 -8.28 -24.81 -17.57
C LYS A 344 -8.65 -24.90 -16.09
N ILE A 345 -9.93 -25.15 -15.78
CA ILE A 345 -10.40 -25.38 -14.41
C ILE A 345 -9.78 -26.66 -13.82
N ARG A 346 -9.75 -27.76 -14.58
CA ARG A 346 -9.09 -29.00 -14.13
C ARG A 346 -7.61 -28.78 -13.84
N ASN A 347 -6.89 -28.11 -14.75
CA ASN A 347 -5.48 -27.77 -14.53
C ASN A 347 -5.26 -26.90 -13.28
N ILE A 348 -6.21 -26.03 -12.92
CA ILE A 348 -6.16 -25.24 -11.68
C ILE A 348 -6.36 -26.14 -10.46
N LYS A 349 -7.32 -27.07 -10.50
CA LYS A 349 -7.53 -28.06 -9.43
C LYS A 349 -6.30 -28.95 -9.23
N ASP A 350 -5.71 -29.44 -10.32
CA ASP A 350 -4.49 -30.27 -10.27
C ASP A 350 -3.30 -29.49 -9.70
N ARG A 351 -3.17 -28.21 -10.08
CA ARG A 351 -2.15 -27.32 -9.51
C ARG A 351 -2.39 -27.08 -8.02
N LEU A 352 -3.63 -26.83 -7.60
CA LEU A 352 -3.97 -26.62 -6.20
C LEU A 352 -3.56 -27.84 -5.35
N PHE A 353 -3.86 -29.04 -5.83
CA PHE A 353 -3.43 -30.28 -5.16
C PHE A 353 -1.89 -30.36 -5.02
N ASN A 354 -1.15 -30.08 -6.10
CA ASN A 354 0.31 -30.06 -6.05
C ASN A 354 0.87 -29.00 -5.10
N LEU A 355 0.24 -27.82 -5.03
CA LEU A 355 0.62 -26.77 -4.10
C LEU A 355 0.31 -27.15 -2.65
N GLN A 356 -0.79 -27.83 -2.38
CA GLN A 356 -1.12 -28.36 -1.05
C GLN A 356 -0.11 -29.42 -0.60
N LEU A 357 0.29 -30.33 -1.51
CA LEU A 357 1.34 -31.32 -1.22
C LEU A 357 2.70 -30.63 -0.96
N LYS A 358 3.05 -29.65 -1.78
CA LYS A 358 4.25 -28.82 -1.58
C LYS A 358 4.21 -28.12 -0.22
N SER A 359 3.09 -27.50 0.13
CA SER A 359 2.91 -26.82 1.43
C SER A 359 3.04 -27.79 2.60
N ALA A 360 2.51 -29.01 2.50
CA ALA A 360 2.68 -30.03 3.53
C ALA A 360 4.16 -30.40 3.70
N GLY A 361 4.90 -30.58 2.60
CA GLY A 361 6.34 -30.81 2.63
C GLY A 361 7.11 -29.67 3.29
N GLU A 362 6.80 -28.42 2.94
CA GLU A 362 7.41 -27.22 3.52
C GLU A 362 7.13 -27.07 5.02
N ILE A 363 5.91 -27.41 5.47
CA ILE A 363 5.56 -27.44 6.89
C ILE A 363 6.35 -28.53 7.62
N ILE A 364 6.46 -29.73 7.06
CA ILE A 364 7.24 -30.83 7.65
C ILE A 364 8.70 -30.42 7.79
N VAL A 365 9.30 -29.83 6.75
CA VAL A 365 10.68 -29.33 6.81
C VAL A 365 10.83 -28.30 7.93
N GLY A 366 9.97 -27.28 8.00
CA GLY A 366 10.04 -26.25 9.05
C GLY A 366 9.86 -26.81 10.48
N ILE A 367 9.04 -27.85 10.66
CA ILE A 367 8.89 -28.54 11.95
C ILE A 367 10.14 -29.36 12.29
N LEU A 368 10.75 -30.02 11.30
CA LEU A 368 11.96 -30.82 11.51
C LEU A 368 13.21 -29.97 11.74
N THR A 369 13.28 -28.74 11.20
CA THR A 369 14.39 -27.82 11.43
C THR A 369 14.29 -27.09 12.77
N ALA A 370 13.09 -26.88 13.31
CA ALA A 370 12.87 -26.15 14.56
C ALA A 370 13.68 -26.67 15.79
N PRO A 371 13.82 -27.99 16.05
CA PRO A 371 14.66 -28.49 17.14
C PRO A 371 16.13 -28.10 17.01
N PHE A 372 16.66 -28.05 15.79
CA PHE A 372 18.06 -27.68 15.54
C PHE A 372 18.28 -26.20 15.82
N LEU A 373 17.32 -25.35 15.42
CA LEU A 373 17.31 -23.92 15.74
C LEU A 373 17.19 -23.67 17.25
N ALA A 374 16.42 -24.50 17.96
CA ALA A 374 16.20 -24.43 19.40
C ALA A 374 17.38 -24.92 20.26
N TYR A 375 18.42 -25.49 19.66
CA TYR A 375 19.51 -26.13 20.41
C TYR A 375 20.32 -25.14 21.28
N GLY A 376 20.69 -23.99 20.74
CA GLY A 376 21.44 -22.96 21.49
C GLY A 376 20.60 -22.34 22.61
N VAL A 377 19.29 -22.16 22.36
CA VAL A 377 18.30 -21.75 23.36
C VAL A 377 18.23 -22.75 24.52
N SER A 378 18.08 -24.05 24.21
CA SER A 378 18.01 -25.11 25.21
C SER A 378 19.24 -25.13 26.11
N ASN A 379 20.45 -25.03 25.52
CA ASN A 379 21.69 -25.00 26.28
C ASN A 379 21.81 -23.78 27.18
N THR A 380 21.49 -22.60 26.65
CA THR A 380 21.54 -21.34 27.42
C THR A 380 20.57 -21.39 28.62
N LEU A 381 19.33 -21.82 28.40
CA LEU A 381 18.34 -21.96 29.47
C LEU A 381 18.76 -22.98 30.52
N ALA A 382 19.34 -24.09 30.08
CA ALA A 382 19.80 -25.14 30.96
C ALA A 382 21.01 -24.72 31.82
N MET A 383 21.85 -23.80 31.33
CA MET A 383 22.89 -23.16 32.15
C MET A 383 22.31 -22.19 33.18
N CYS A 384 21.27 -21.43 32.82
CA CYS A 384 20.59 -20.50 33.73
C CYS A 384 19.78 -21.21 34.82
N PHE A 385 19.20 -22.37 34.51
CA PHE A 385 18.35 -23.15 35.41
C PHE A 385 18.82 -24.61 35.49
N PRO A 386 20.00 -24.86 36.06
CA PRO A 386 20.62 -26.20 36.06
C PRO A 386 19.79 -27.24 36.82
N GLU A 387 19.03 -26.81 37.83
CA GLU A 387 18.14 -27.64 38.65
C GLU A 387 16.91 -28.13 37.87
N ALA A 388 16.45 -27.34 36.88
CA ALA A 388 15.30 -27.68 36.03
C ALA A 388 15.71 -28.33 34.70
N ALA A 389 17.02 -28.35 34.39
CA ALA A 389 17.51 -28.72 33.07
C ALA A 389 17.41 -30.22 32.74
N GLY A 390 17.55 -31.12 33.71
CA GLY A 390 17.51 -32.57 33.45
C GLY A 390 18.44 -32.99 32.30
N TRP A 391 19.73 -32.68 32.41
CA TRP A 391 20.69 -32.77 31.31
C TRP A 391 20.82 -34.17 30.69
N ILE A 392 20.76 -34.24 29.37
CA ILE A 392 21.11 -35.43 28.59
C ILE A 392 22.35 -35.11 27.74
N ARG A 393 23.26 -36.07 27.61
CA ARG A 393 24.42 -36.00 26.73
C ARG A 393 24.33 -37.09 25.67
N ILE A 394 24.38 -36.70 24.39
CA ILE A 394 24.46 -37.63 23.25
C ILE A 394 25.61 -37.16 22.37
N SER A 395 26.59 -38.02 22.13
CA SER A 395 27.71 -37.75 21.21
C SER A 395 28.45 -36.41 21.47
N GLY A 396 28.65 -36.06 22.74
CA GLY A 396 29.33 -34.81 23.15
C GLY A 396 28.43 -33.57 23.23
N LEU A 397 27.24 -33.59 22.63
CA LEU A 397 26.26 -32.52 22.74
C LEU A 397 25.46 -32.65 24.04
N ARG A 398 25.49 -31.59 24.85
CA ARG A 398 24.67 -31.46 26.05
C ARG A 398 23.38 -30.71 25.67
N PHE A 399 22.22 -31.11 26.18
CA PHE A 399 20.99 -30.33 26.08
C PHE A 399 20.00 -30.70 27.20
N SER A 400 19.02 -29.82 27.43
CA SER A 400 17.88 -30.10 28.30
C SER A 400 16.68 -30.51 27.43
N PRO A 401 16.12 -31.73 27.60
CA PRO A 401 14.93 -32.14 26.84
C PRO A 401 13.73 -31.22 27.09
N ILE A 402 13.52 -30.78 28.33
CA ILE A 402 12.41 -29.91 28.71
C ILE A 402 12.53 -28.55 28.00
N PHE A 403 13.70 -27.91 28.09
CA PHE A 403 13.91 -26.63 27.43
C PHE A 403 14.01 -26.75 25.90
N LEU A 404 14.51 -27.86 25.37
CA LEU A 404 14.54 -28.12 23.93
C LEU A 404 13.12 -28.22 23.36
N VAL A 405 12.24 -28.98 24.00
CA VAL A 405 10.84 -29.10 23.59
C VAL A 405 10.14 -27.74 23.64
N LEU A 406 10.28 -27.01 24.75
CA LEU A 406 9.68 -25.69 24.91
C LEU A 406 10.16 -24.71 23.82
N ALA A 407 11.47 -24.61 23.62
CA ALA A 407 12.07 -23.74 22.62
C ALA A 407 11.66 -24.13 21.20
N THR A 408 11.58 -25.43 20.91
CA THR A 408 11.09 -25.95 19.61
C THR A 408 9.67 -25.47 19.33
N PHE A 409 8.74 -25.59 20.29
CA PHE A 409 7.36 -25.12 20.10
C PHE A 409 7.27 -23.61 19.89
N LEU A 410 8.10 -22.83 20.57
CA LEU A 410 8.17 -21.38 20.34
C LEU A 410 8.66 -21.05 18.93
N ILE A 411 9.69 -21.75 18.44
CA ILE A 411 10.19 -21.56 17.06
C ILE A 411 9.14 -21.97 16.03
N ILE A 412 8.44 -23.09 16.23
CA ILE A 412 7.32 -23.50 15.36
C ILE A 412 6.22 -22.42 15.37
N PHE A 413 5.92 -21.84 16.52
CA PHE A 413 4.93 -20.75 16.60
C PHE A 413 5.41 -19.48 15.87
N ALA A 414 6.69 -19.12 15.98
CA ALA A 414 7.29 -18.03 15.22
C ALA A 414 7.27 -18.30 13.71
N PHE A 415 7.55 -19.54 13.29
CA PHE A 415 7.48 -19.99 11.91
C PHE A 415 6.09 -19.72 11.32
N PHE A 416 5.03 -20.22 11.95
CA PHE A 416 3.66 -19.96 11.47
C PHE A 416 3.25 -18.48 11.57
N GLY A 417 3.79 -17.75 12.55
CA GLY A 417 3.62 -16.30 12.67
C GLY A 417 4.19 -15.56 11.45
N PHE A 418 5.44 -15.83 11.06
CA PHE A 418 6.04 -15.24 9.86
C PHE A 418 5.30 -15.63 8.58
N VAL A 419 4.97 -16.92 8.42
CA VAL A 419 4.22 -17.40 7.25
C VAL A 419 2.91 -16.63 7.10
N SER A 420 2.16 -16.45 8.19
CA SER A 420 0.90 -15.70 8.20
C SER A 420 1.10 -14.22 7.86
N ALA A 421 2.12 -13.58 8.45
CA ALA A 421 2.44 -12.19 8.20
C ALA A 421 2.86 -11.94 6.74
N PHE A 422 3.76 -12.77 6.21
CA PHE A 422 4.23 -12.67 4.83
C PHE A 422 3.12 -12.97 3.82
N THR A 423 2.27 -13.98 4.10
CA THR A 423 1.10 -14.28 3.27
C THR A 423 0.12 -13.10 3.24
N ALA A 424 -0.18 -12.49 4.39
CA ALA A 424 -1.02 -11.29 4.45
C ALA A 424 -0.42 -10.12 3.66
N SER A 425 0.91 -9.93 3.74
CA SER A 425 1.61 -8.92 2.94
C SER A 425 1.47 -9.16 1.43
N LYS A 426 1.61 -10.42 0.98
CA LYS A 426 1.43 -10.79 -0.43
C LYS A 426 0.00 -10.56 -0.90
N LYS A 427 -1.01 -10.87 -0.08
CA LYS A 427 -2.43 -10.57 -0.37
C LYS A 427 -2.67 -9.08 -0.60
N ILE A 428 -2.09 -8.23 0.25
CA ILE A 428 -2.19 -6.76 0.10
C ILE A 428 -1.51 -6.31 -1.18
N GLN A 429 -0.27 -6.76 -1.44
CA GLN A 429 0.49 -6.39 -2.65
C GLN A 429 -0.24 -6.81 -3.92
N ALA A 430 -0.72 -8.05 -3.97
CA ALA A 430 -1.45 -8.60 -5.10
C ALA A 430 -2.70 -7.77 -5.44
N SER A 431 -3.51 -7.41 -4.43
CA SER A 431 -4.65 -6.53 -4.64
C SER A 431 -4.26 -5.12 -5.08
N GLN A 432 -3.11 -4.59 -4.65
CA GLN A 432 -2.64 -3.28 -5.08
C GLN A 432 -2.19 -3.30 -6.54
N VAL A 433 -1.56 -4.38 -7.00
CA VAL A 433 -1.18 -4.52 -8.41
C VAL A 433 -2.41 -4.54 -9.30
N ILE A 434 -3.47 -5.27 -8.94
CA ILE A 434 -4.73 -5.22 -9.73
C ILE A 434 -5.28 -3.80 -9.81
N LYS A 435 -5.22 -3.04 -8.71
CA LYS A 435 -5.67 -1.65 -8.69
C LYS A 435 -4.81 -0.73 -9.55
N GLN A 436 -3.50 -0.96 -9.62
CA GLN A 436 -2.56 -0.06 -10.28
C GLN A 436 -2.34 -0.45 -11.75
N ASP A 437 -1.93 -1.70 -11.98
CA ASP A 437 -1.50 -2.19 -13.28
C ASP A 437 -2.61 -2.94 -14.02
N GLY A 438 -3.66 -3.33 -13.29
CA GLY A 438 -4.75 -4.13 -13.81
C GLY A 438 -4.57 -5.63 -13.61
N PHE A 439 -5.63 -6.37 -13.90
CA PHE A 439 -5.63 -7.82 -13.87
C PHE A 439 -5.05 -8.38 -15.18
N SER A 440 -3.94 -9.10 -15.07
CA SER A 440 -3.30 -9.84 -16.17
C SER A 440 -3.63 -11.33 -16.07
N ASP A 441 -3.30 -11.93 -14.93
CA ASP A 441 -3.47 -13.34 -14.62
C ASP A 441 -3.69 -13.53 -13.11
N TYR A 442 -4.55 -14.49 -12.76
CA TYR A 442 -4.78 -14.88 -11.37
C TYR A 442 -3.50 -15.38 -10.70
N ARG A 443 -2.56 -15.92 -11.49
CA ARG A 443 -1.28 -16.44 -11.00
C ARG A 443 -0.37 -15.37 -10.41
N GLN A 444 -0.46 -14.13 -10.90
CA GLN A 444 0.43 -13.05 -10.46
C GLN A 444 -0.22 -12.23 -9.34
N HIS A 445 -1.53 -12.02 -9.40
CA HIS A 445 -2.18 -11.02 -8.54
C HIS A 445 -3.44 -11.52 -7.81
N SER A 446 -3.73 -12.83 -7.84
CA SER A 446 -5.00 -13.43 -7.37
C SER A 446 -6.22 -12.84 -8.09
N VAL A 447 -7.43 -13.14 -7.61
CA VAL A 447 -8.70 -12.64 -8.18
C VAL A 447 -9.42 -11.65 -7.27
N ASN A 448 -8.81 -11.27 -6.14
CA ASN A 448 -9.45 -10.43 -5.12
C ASN A 448 -8.87 -9.03 -5.08
N ILE A 449 -9.79 -8.06 -5.01
CA ILE A 449 -9.47 -6.64 -4.85
C ILE A 449 -10.00 -6.23 -3.47
N PHE A 450 -9.09 -6.03 -2.51
CA PHE A 450 -9.45 -5.62 -1.16
C PHE A 450 -9.75 -4.12 -1.08
N GLY A 451 -10.89 -3.76 -0.49
CA GLY A 451 -11.19 -2.38 -0.08
C GLY A 451 -10.39 -1.93 1.15
N LEU A 452 -10.66 -0.71 1.66
CA LEU A 452 -9.94 -0.12 2.81
C LEU A 452 -9.99 -1.02 4.04
N GLU A 453 -11.18 -1.49 4.41
CA GLU A 453 -11.37 -2.31 5.61
C GLU A 453 -10.66 -3.67 5.48
N GLY A 454 -10.69 -4.28 4.29
CA GLY A 454 -9.97 -5.52 4.00
C GLY A 454 -8.45 -5.35 4.13
N VAL A 455 -7.89 -4.30 3.54
CA VAL A 455 -6.47 -3.98 3.66
C VAL A 455 -6.09 -3.64 5.11
N ARG A 456 -6.95 -2.90 5.82
CA ARG A 456 -6.72 -2.53 7.23
C ARG A 456 -6.70 -3.76 8.13
N LYS A 457 -7.66 -4.67 7.97
CA LYS A 457 -7.72 -5.93 8.72
C LYS A 457 -6.47 -6.78 8.46
N LEU A 458 -6.12 -7.01 7.19
CA LEU A 458 -4.92 -7.75 6.82
C LEU A 458 -3.63 -7.10 7.34
N THR A 459 -3.57 -5.76 7.39
CA THR A 459 -2.43 -5.03 7.93
C THR A 459 -2.31 -5.19 9.44
N LEU A 460 -3.43 -5.17 10.16
CA LEU A 460 -3.46 -5.42 11.61
C LEU A 460 -3.02 -6.86 11.92
N ASP A 461 -3.55 -7.84 11.18
CA ASP A 461 -3.18 -9.25 11.35
C ASP A 461 -1.69 -9.45 11.05
N LYS A 462 -1.20 -8.92 9.93
CA LYS A 462 0.23 -8.91 9.57
C LYS A 462 1.08 -8.37 10.72
N ASN A 463 0.75 -7.18 11.22
CA ASN A 463 1.54 -6.52 12.26
C ASN A 463 1.51 -7.31 13.58
N ARG A 464 0.37 -7.90 13.94
CA ARG A 464 0.23 -8.74 15.13
C ARG A 464 1.11 -10.00 15.02
N TYR A 465 1.00 -10.74 13.93
CA TYR A 465 1.79 -11.96 13.73
C TYR A 465 3.29 -11.67 13.65
N LEU A 466 3.67 -10.58 12.97
CA LEU A 466 5.06 -10.14 12.86
C LEU A 466 5.62 -9.72 14.22
N ALA A 467 4.86 -8.97 15.03
CA ALA A 467 5.30 -8.60 16.37
C ALA A 467 5.55 -9.84 17.25
N ILE A 468 4.63 -10.81 17.24
CA ILE A 468 4.77 -12.07 17.97
C ILE A 468 6.01 -12.84 17.51
N ALA A 469 6.15 -13.07 16.19
CA ALA A 469 7.25 -13.83 15.62
C ALA A 469 8.60 -13.15 15.89
N CYS A 470 8.71 -11.84 15.65
CA CYS A 470 9.93 -11.08 15.94
C CYS A 470 10.29 -11.08 17.42
N SER A 471 9.31 -11.11 18.34
CA SER A 471 9.59 -11.17 19.77
C SER A 471 10.21 -12.51 20.17
N ILE A 472 9.70 -13.61 19.61
CA ILE A 472 10.25 -14.94 19.84
C ILE A 472 11.65 -15.05 19.25
N ILE A 473 11.85 -14.59 18.02
CA ILE A 473 13.17 -14.60 17.37
C ILE A 473 14.16 -13.69 18.07
N PHE A 474 13.73 -12.56 18.62
CA PHE A 474 14.64 -11.72 19.40
C PHE A 474 15.16 -12.45 20.65
N ILE A 475 14.29 -13.20 21.34
CA ILE A 475 14.68 -14.03 22.49
C ILE A 475 15.61 -15.16 22.04
N GLU A 476 15.23 -15.88 20.98
CA GLU A 476 15.99 -17.00 20.41
C GLU A 476 17.39 -16.55 19.96
N PHE A 477 17.46 -15.48 19.19
CA PHE A 477 18.70 -14.86 18.73
C PHE A 477 19.58 -14.47 19.91
N SER A 478 19.04 -13.77 20.92
CA SER A 478 19.80 -13.35 22.10
C SER A 478 20.37 -14.54 22.88
N MET A 479 19.60 -15.61 23.01
CA MET A 479 20.04 -16.84 23.68
C MET A 479 21.09 -17.59 22.84
N ASN A 480 20.93 -17.66 21.52
CA ASN A 480 21.94 -18.25 20.65
C ASN A 480 23.25 -17.47 20.65
N VAL A 481 23.22 -16.13 20.68
CA VAL A 481 24.42 -15.31 20.86
C VAL A 481 25.11 -15.68 22.16
N SER A 482 24.36 -15.79 23.27
CA SER A 482 24.90 -16.20 24.56
C SER A 482 25.54 -17.59 24.51
N TYR A 483 24.87 -18.55 23.86
CA TYR A 483 25.42 -19.90 23.65
C TYR A 483 26.75 -19.85 22.88
N PHE A 484 26.78 -19.18 21.73
CA PHE A 484 28.00 -19.10 20.93
C PHE A 484 29.11 -18.33 21.62
N MET A 485 28.80 -17.36 22.49
CA MET A 485 29.82 -16.69 23.30
C MET A 485 30.48 -17.64 24.29
N THR A 486 29.73 -18.60 24.84
CA THR A 486 30.31 -19.63 25.73
C THR A 486 31.19 -20.64 24.99
N GLU A 487 30.90 -20.91 23.70
CA GLU A 487 31.66 -21.88 22.89
C GLU A 487 32.87 -21.26 22.20
N ILE A 488 32.74 -20.03 21.68
CA ILE A 488 33.77 -19.36 20.86
C ILE A 488 34.70 -18.52 21.73
N GLY A 489 34.18 -17.90 22.80
CA GLY A 489 34.92 -16.97 23.65
C GLY A 489 34.25 -15.61 23.76
N GLY A 490 34.53 -14.90 24.87
CA GLY A 490 33.96 -13.59 25.20
C GLY A 490 34.84 -12.40 24.83
N ASP A 491 35.93 -12.62 24.08
CA ASP A 491 36.73 -11.54 23.52
C ASP A 491 35.98 -10.84 22.38
N LEU A 492 36.44 -9.65 21.97
CA LEU A 492 35.70 -8.81 21.02
C LEU A 492 35.54 -9.50 19.65
N GLN A 493 36.51 -10.32 19.25
CA GLN A 493 36.45 -11.18 18.07
C GLN A 493 35.46 -12.34 18.28
N GLY A 494 35.50 -13.02 19.43
CA GLY A 494 34.54 -14.05 19.81
C GLY A 494 33.10 -13.56 19.80
N ILE A 495 32.81 -12.42 20.41
CA ILE A 495 31.47 -11.79 20.42
C ILE A 495 30.98 -11.51 18.99
N ALA A 496 31.84 -10.98 18.12
CA ALA A 496 31.47 -10.70 16.73
C ALA A 496 31.15 -12.00 15.96
N LEU A 497 31.96 -13.05 16.14
CA LEU A 497 31.71 -14.37 15.57
C LEU A 497 30.44 -15.01 16.12
N SER A 498 30.14 -14.87 17.42
CA SER A 498 28.91 -15.38 18.03
C SER A 498 27.66 -14.71 17.48
N LEU A 499 27.71 -13.40 17.20
CA LEU A 499 26.63 -12.68 16.53
C LEU A 499 26.38 -13.21 15.11
N ILE A 500 27.45 -13.42 14.34
CA ILE A 500 27.35 -13.96 12.97
C ILE A 500 26.82 -15.41 13.00
N ALA A 501 27.32 -16.23 13.92
CA ALA A 501 26.87 -17.61 14.09
C ALA A 501 25.38 -17.69 14.46
N ALA A 502 24.91 -16.81 15.35
CA ALA A 502 23.50 -16.74 15.73
C ALA A 502 22.57 -16.27 14.60
N LEU A 503 23.08 -15.54 13.59
CA LEU A 503 22.27 -15.13 12.43
C LEU A 503 21.93 -16.29 11.49
N VAL A 504 22.76 -17.34 11.43
CA VAL A 504 22.57 -18.45 10.49
C VAL A 504 21.26 -19.22 10.76
N PRO A 505 20.96 -19.67 11.99
CA PRO A 505 19.67 -20.25 12.35
C PRO A 505 18.49 -19.34 11.99
N THR A 506 18.57 -18.06 12.36
CA THR A 506 17.49 -17.09 12.11
C THR A 506 17.26 -16.87 10.61
N ALA A 507 18.33 -16.82 9.80
CA ALA A 507 18.23 -16.66 8.36
C ALA A 507 17.57 -17.87 7.68
N LEU A 508 17.89 -19.08 8.14
CA LEU A 508 17.29 -20.32 7.64
C LEU A 508 15.79 -20.35 7.92
N LEU A 509 15.37 -20.01 9.14
CA LEU A 509 13.95 -19.87 9.49
C LEU A 509 13.23 -18.84 8.60
N ILE A 510 13.84 -17.68 8.36
CA ILE A 510 13.25 -16.64 7.50
C ILE A 510 13.13 -17.15 6.06
N ALA A 511 14.12 -17.89 5.54
CA ALA A 511 14.07 -18.46 4.20
C ALA A 511 12.93 -19.48 4.05
N GLU A 512 12.79 -20.40 5.00
CA GLU A 512 11.71 -21.42 5.01
C GLU A 512 10.33 -20.77 5.10
N THR A 513 10.16 -19.78 5.97
CA THR A 513 8.88 -19.05 6.12
C THR A 513 8.54 -18.24 4.87
N LEU A 514 9.52 -17.65 4.18
CA LEU A 514 9.32 -16.96 2.91
C LEU A 514 8.86 -17.92 1.81
N MET A 515 9.47 -19.11 1.71
CA MET A 515 9.11 -20.13 0.74
C MET A 515 7.67 -20.61 0.96
N LEU A 516 7.34 -21.01 2.19
CA LEU A 516 5.99 -21.47 2.55
C LEU A 516 4.94 -20.36 2.37
N SER A 517 5.26 -19.11 2.71
CA SER A 517 4.33 -17.99 2.48
C SER A 517 4.00 -17.77 1.00
N GLN A 518 4.92 -18.10 0.07
CA GLN A 518 4.64 -18.05 -1.37
C GLN A 518 3.66 -19.15 -1.75
N THR A 519 3.95 -20.39 -1.32
CA THR A 519 3.08 -21.53 -1.61
C THR A 519 1.67 -21.30 -1.04
N GLN A 520 1.55 -20.76 0.19
CA GLN A 520 0.28 -20.40 0.82
C GLN A 520 -0.47 -19.29 0.07
N PHE A 521 0.23 -18.29 -0.46
CA PHE A 521 -0.39 -17.27 -1.30
C PHE A 521 -0.88 -17.86 -2.63
N ASP A 522 -0.12 -18.74 -3.26
CA ASP A 522 -0.51 -19.41 -4.51
C ASP A 522 -1.74 -20.32 -4.30
N ILE A 523 -1.79 -21.06 -3.19
CA ILE A 523 -2.97 -21.85 -2.76
C ILE A 523 -4.17 -20.93 -2.64
N TYR A 524 -4.03 -19.83 -1.88
CA TYR A 524 -5.08 -18.84 -1.69
C TYR A 524 -5.61 -18.28 -3.03
N ALA A 525 -4.72 -17.95 -3.97
CA ALA A 525 -5.12 -17.45 -5.28
C ALA A 525 -5.91 -18.48 -6.10
N CYS A 526 -5.56 -19.76 -6.01
CA CYS A 526 -6.29 -20.86 -6.65
C CYS A 526 -7.65 -21.10 -5.97
N ASP A 527 -7.70 -21.17 -4.64
CA ASP A 527 -8.93 -21.39 -3.88
C ASP A 527 -9.96 -20.28 -4.14
N GLU A 528 -9.54 -19.02 -4.10
CA GLU A 528 -10.41 -17.87 -4.37
C GLU A 528 -10.91 -17.84 -5.81
N LEU A 529 -10.11 -18.30 -6.77
CA LEU A 529 -10.56 -18.44 -8.14
C LEU A 529 -11.64 -19.52 -8.23
N LEU A 530 -11.41 -20.69 -7.64
CA LEU A 530 -12.35 -21.81 -7.67
C LEU A 530 -13.65 -21.47 -6.92
N ALA A 531 -13.58 -20.74 -5.81
CA ALA A 531 -14.74 -20.31 -5.03
C ALA A 531 -15.66 -19.33 -5.79
N LYS A 532 -15.15 -18.66 -6.82
CA LYS A 532 -15.92 -17.73 -7.67
C LYS A 532 -16.47 -18.37 -8.94
N ILE A 533 -16.26 -19.66 -9.14
CA ILE A 533 -16.81 -20.39 -10.29
C ILE A 533 -18.27 -20.73 -9.96
N ASP A 534 -19.21 -20.14 -10.71
CA ASP A 534 -20.66 -20.45 -10.64
C ASP A 534 -21.08 -21.55 -11.64
N LYS A 535 -20.13 -22.38 -12.09
CA LYS A 535 -20.40 -23.51 -12.99
C LYS A 535 -20.65 -24.78 -12.19
N ASP A 536 -21.83 -24.86 -11.61
CA ASP A 536 -22.46 -26.13 -11.24
C ASP A 536 -23.83 -26.22 -11.93
#